data_AF-A0A9E6ERS6-F1
#
_entry.id   AF-A0A9E6ERS6-F1
#
_cell.length_a   1.000
_cell.length_b   1.000
_cell.length_c   1.000
_cell.angle_alpha   90.00
_cell.angle_beta   90.00
_cell.angle_gamma   90.00
#
_symmetry.space_group_name_H-M   'P 1'
#
loop_
_entity.id
_entity.type
_entity.pdbx_description
1 polymer ?
#
loop_
_entity_poly.entity_id
_entity_poly.type
_entity_poly.pdbx_seq_one_letter_code
_entity_poly.pdbx_strand_id
1 'polypeptide(L)'
;MTSNNHQTVPPGKEHFYLNRQARELFKQRDPDFLVLFDRSGNSLAQAREQTGIINNFLKKKGDHVKLILPAQFHGMKLLHEVFHALIAQSVASRKPDFFKTVSENFHLELSQNRAEQYEKNFLDDFPPDALFRGNLSPEEYLSVPVNREQLIEESFLVWLNNQNPALEQFADLITDRNLIKDDAYLRLIQSLKGSMHDMGAVGPNDIDLLELLWLPIRHAPDSILEQLRFIRLHWADLLEESPFWSLLADAIILIQDEDRYIFVEQLSKQQDSRQQELCLEKETHVPDYGDPGEAGAHYSADSSWMPEVVMVA
;
A
#
# COMPACT_ATOMS: atom_id res chain seq x y z
N MET A 1 -0.26 -37.03 -8.87
CA MET A 1 -1.27 -36.48 -7.94
C MET A 1 -0.51 -35.76 -6.85
N THR A 2 -0.08 -34.54 -7.16
CA THR A 2 0.64 -33.65 -6.25
C THR A 2 -0.39 -32.76 -5.60
N SER A 3 -0.53 -32.88 -4.28
CA SER A 3 -1.43 -32.05 -3.48
C SER A 3 -0.96 -30.60 -3.54
N ASN A 4 -1.79 -29.72 -4.13
CA ASN A 4 -1.61 -28.28 -4.04
C ASN A 4 -1.76 -27.86 -2.58
N ASN A 5 -0.65 -27.40 -1.98
CA ASN A 5 -0.67 -26.72 -0.71
C ASN A 5 -1.19 -25.29 -0.96
N HIS A 6 -2.50 -25.11 -0.78
CA HIS A 6 -3.13 -23.79 -0.75
C HIS A 6 -2.59 -23.05 0.48
N GLN A 7 -1.70 -22.08 0.28
CA GLN A 7 -1.24 -21.20 1.35
C GLN A 7 -1.77 -19.79 1.11
N THR A 8 -2.98 -19.59 1.63
CA THR A 8 -3.44 -18.29 2.12
C THR A 8 -2.41 -17.75 3.12
N VAL A 9 -2.18 -16.43 3.13
CA VAL A 9 -1.59 -15.72 4.29
C VAL A 9 -2.20 -16.34 5.56
N PRO A 10 -1.42 -16.74 6.57
CA PRO A 10 -1.97 -17.38 7.76
C PRO A 10 -3.08 -16.49 8.33
N PRO A 11 -4.32 -16.99 8.46
CA PRO A 11 -5.41 -16.20 9.02
C PRO A 11 -5.02 -15.78 10.45
N GLY A 12 -4.92 -14.48 10.70
CA GLY A 12 -4.67 -13.93 12.03
C GLY A 12 -3.28 -13.31 12.28
N LYS A 13 -2.48 -13.01 11.24
CA LYS A 13 -1.31 -12.14 11.42
C LYS A 13 -1.77 -10.70 11.61
N GLU A 14 -1.37 -10.09 12.71
CA GLU A 14 -1.61 -8.67 12.94
C GLU A 14 -0.58 -7.83 12.16
N HIS A 15 -1.04 -6.80 11.45
CA HIS A 15 -0.20 -5.81 10.80
C HIS A 15 -0.13 -4.56 11.67
N PHE A 16 1.08 -4.06 11.94
CA PHE A 16 1.25 -2.96 12.90
C PHE A 16 2.28 -1.89 12.48
N TYR A 17 2.42 -1.67 11.18
CA TYR A 17 3.23 -0.62 10.55
C TYR A 17 2.68 0.81 10.68
N LEU A 18 1.56 1.03 11.37
CA LEU A 18 1.07 2.37 11.70
C LEU A 18 1.62 2.78 13.06
N ASN A 19 2.32 3.91 13.09
CA ASN A 19 2.99 4.37 14.29
C ASN A 19 1.98 4.72 15.40
N ARG A 20 2.45 4.68 16.66
CA ARG A 20 1.65 4.95 17.86
C ARG A 20 0.96 6.30 17.76
N GLN A 21 1.66 7.34 17.31
CA GLN A 21 1.10 8.68 17.19
C GLN A 21 -0.15 8.66 16.30
N ALA A 22 -0.09 8.01 15.14
CA ALA A 22 -1.22 7.87 14.24
C ALA A 22 -2.36 7.07 14.89
N ARG A 23 -2.08 5.96 15.59
CA ARG A 23 -3.12 5.20 16.32
C ARG A 23 -3.83 6.06 17.38
N GLU A 24 -3.06 6.83 18.14
CA GLU A 24 -3.57 7.76 19.16
C GLU A 24 -4.41 8.89 18.55
N LEU A 25 -3.93 9.48 17.45
CA LEU A 25 -4.58 10.58 16.74
C LEU A 25 -5.98 10.21 16.26
N PHE A 26 -6.15 9.00 15.73
CA PHE A 26 -7.44 8.51 15.26
C PHE A 26 -8.29 7.89 16.38
N LYS A 27 -7.76 7.84 17.62
CA LYS A 27 -8.31 7.02 18.71
C LYS A 27 -8.66 5.61 18.24
N GLN A 28 -7.89 5.12 17.27
CA GLN A 28 -8.20 3.90 16.56
C GLN A 28 -7.77 2.75 17.43
N ARG A 29 -8.77 2.14 18.06
CA ARG A 29 -8.57 0.90 18.82
C ARG A 29 -8.79 -0.30 17.93
N ASP A 30 -9.52 -0.17 16.82
CA ASP A 30 -9.90 -1.32 16.04
C ASP A 30 -8.67 -1.90 15.28
N PRO A 31 -8.29 -3.17 15.56
CA PRO A 31 -7.14 -3.84 14.96
C PRO A 31 -7.28 -4.00 13.45
N ASP A 32 -8.51 -3.96 12.93
CA ASP A 32 -8.81 -4.18 11.52
C ASP A 32 -8.64 -2.91 10.67
N PHE A 33 -8.12 -1.81 11.24
CA PHE A 33 -7.90 -0.57 10.51
C PHE A 33 -6.96 -0.73 9.31
N LEU A 34 -5.95 -1.59 9.45
CA LEU A 34 -4.96 -1.82 8.39
C LEU A 34 -5.23 -3.07 7.57
N VAL A 35 -6.15 -3.92 8.03
CA VAL A 35 -6.47 -5.19 7.38
C VAL A 35 -7.18 -4.91 6.06
N LEU A 36 -6.79 -5.65 5.02
CA LEU A 36 -7.54 -5.72 3.78
C LEU A 36 -8.66 -6.74 3.91
N PHE A 37 -9.90 -6.28 3.87
CA PHE A 37 -11.06 -7.17 3.78
C PHE A 37 -11.27 -7.62 2.34
N ASP A 38 -10.93 -8.89 2.06
CA ASP A 38 -10.98 -9.51 0.74
C ASP A 38 -12.40 -9.94 0.29
N ARG A 39 -13.41 -9.96 1.18
CA ARG A 39 -14.61 -10.79 0.90
C ARG A 39 -15.94 -10.10 0.59
N SER A 40 -16.04 -8.76 0.56
CA SER A 40 -17.37 -8.12 0.48
C SER A 40 -17.52 -6.92 -0.46
N GLY A 41 -16.49 -6.54 -1.24
CA GLY A 41 -16.56 -5.32 -2.04
C GLY A 41 -16.64 -4.02 -1.22
N ASN A 42 -16.46 -4.11 0.10
CA ASN A 42 -16.45 -2.96 1.03
C ASN A 42 -15.07 -2.36 1.27
N SER A 43 -14.00 -2.87 0.64
CA SER A 43 -12.63 -2.39 0.86
C SER A 43 -12.48 -0.89 0.56
N LEU A 44 -13.15 -0.39 -0.49
CA LEU A 44 -13.20 1.04 -0.81
C LEU A 44 -14.05 1.83 0.20
N ALA A 45 -15.20 1.31 0.60
CA ALA A 45 -16.06 1.97 1.58
C ALA A 45 -15.34 2.14 2.93
N GLN A 46 -14.61 1.11 3.34
CA GLN A 46 -13.76 1.15 4.52
C GLN A 46 -12.60 2.12 4.33
N ALA A 47 -11.89 2.08 3.20
CA ALA A 47 -10.81 3.03 2.93
C ALA A 47 -11.31 4.49 2.95
N ARG A 48 -12.55 4.75 2.48
CA ARG A 48 -13.21 6.06 2.59
C ARG A 48 -13.50 6.46 4.03
N GLU A 49 -13.98 5.54 4.85
CA GLU A 49 -14.20 5.80 6.28
C GLU A 49 -12.88 6.13 6.99
N GLN A 50 -11.86 5.32 6.76
CA GLN A 50 -10.53 5.44 7.36
C GLN A 50 -9.86 6.74 6.95
N THR A 51 -9.82 7.03 5.65
CA THR A 51 -9.28 8.32 5.16
C THR A 51 -10.15 9.49 5.59
N GLY A 52 -11.45 9.33 5.80
CA GLY A 52 -12.32 10.33 6.41
C GLY A 52 -11.85 10.72 7.82
N ILE A 53 -11.54 9.71 8.66
CA ILE A 53 -10.97 9.92 10.00
C ILE A 53 -9.62 10.65 9.91
N ILE A 54 -8.73 10.19 9.02
CA ILE A 54 -7.40 10.79 8.84
C ILE A 54 -7.49 12.24 8.35
N ASN A 55 -8.28 12.48 7.31
CA ASN A 55 -8.46 13.78 6.70
C ASN A 55 -9.13 14.79 7.64
N ASN A 56 -10.06 14.34 8.49
CA ASN A 56 -10.64 15.19 9.53
C ASN A 56 -9.61 15.68 10.54
N PHE A 57 -8.58 14.88 10.83
CA PHE A 57 -7.44 15.30 11.61
C PHE A 57 -6.53 16.24 10.82
N LEU A 58 -6.15 15.87 9.59
CA LEU A 58 -5.26 16.68 8.74
C LEU A 58 -5.79 18.10 8.51
N LYS A 59 -7.11 18.26 8.29
CA LYS A 59 -7.78 19.56 8.15
C LYS A 59 -7.65 20.44 9.40
N LYS A 60 -7.53 19.85 10.60
CA LYS A 60 -7.33 20.62 11.85
C LYS A 60 -5.89 21.10 12.03
N LYS A 61 -4.92 20.49 11.32
CA LYS A 61 -3.49 20.83 11.37
C LYS A 61 -3.17 22.06 10.50
N GLY A 62 -4.01 22.38 9.52
CA GLY A 62 -3.95 23.61 8.72
C GLY A 62 -4.77 23.55 7.43
N ASP A 63 -5.01 24.71 6.82
CA ASP A 63 -5.91 24.85 5.65
C ASP A 63 -5.29 24.36 4.32
N HIS A 64 -3.97 24.16 4.25
CA HIS A 64 -3.24 23.78 3.02
C HIS A 64 -2.69 22.35 3.04
N VAL A 65 -3.30 21.44 3.82
CA VAL A 65 -2.83 20.05 3.89
C VAL A 65 -3.40 19.23 2.74
N LYS A 66 -2.52 18.53 2.00
CA LYS A 66 -2.91 17.55 0.99
C LYS A 66 -3.68 16.42 1.68
N LEU A 67 -4.94 16.21 1.28
CA LEU A 67 -5.76 15.14 1.82
C LEU A 67 -5.34 13.80 1.23
N ILE A 68 -5.47 12.76 2.05
CA ILE A 68 -5.24 11.39 1.64
C ILE A 68 -6.45 10.89 0.88
N LEU A 69 -6.21 10.32 -0.30
CA LEU A 69 -7.27 9.78 -1.14
C LEU A 69 -7.58 8.31 -0.76
N PRO A 70 -8.86 7.92 -0.67
CA PRO A 70 -9.28 6.57 -0.30
C PRO A 70 -8.66 5.44 -1.13
N ALA A 71 -8.67 5.53 -2.47
CA ALA A 71 -8.15 4.45 -3.30
C ALA A 71 -6.62 4.37 -3.21
N GLN A 72 -5.92 5.50 -3.16
CA GLN A 72 -4.48 5.55 -2.90
C GLN A 72 -4.12 4.93 -1.53
N PHE A 73 -4.90 5.21 -0.47
CA PHE A 73 -4.72 4.59 0.85
C PHE A 73 -4.96 3.08 0.81
N HIS A 74 -5.98 2.62 0.07
CA HIS A 74 -6.18 1.20 -0.17
C HIS A 74 -5.00 0.56 -0.89
N GLY A 75 -4.44 1.23 -1.91
CA GLY A 75 -3.25 0.79 -2.64
C GLY A 75 -2.02 0.65 -1.75
N MET A 76 -1.78 1.61 -0.83
CA MET A 76 -0.72 1.51 0.17
C MET A 76 -0.87 0.23 1.02
N LYS A 77 -2.07 -0.03 1.56
CA LYS A 77 -2.34 -1.24 2.35
C LYS A 77 -2.11 -2.51 1.52
N LEU A 78 -2.55 -2.51 0.25
CA LEU A 78 -2.34 -3.62 -0.67
C LEU A 78 -0.87 -3.90 -0.97
N LEU A 79 -0.04 -2.88 -1.18
CA LEU A 79 1.40 -3.07 -1.34
C LEU A 79 2.01 -3.79 -0.14
N HIS A 80 1.66 -3.35 1.07
CA HIS A 80 2.18 -3.93 2.30
C HIS A 80 1.77 -5.41 2.46
N GLU A 81 0.49 -5.74 2.20
CA GLU A 81 0.01 -7.13 2.27
C GLU A 81 0.65 -8.03 1.21
N VAL A 82 0.83 -7.53 -0.02
CA VAL A 82 1.52 -8.29 -1.08
C VAL A 82 2.96 -8.58 -0.67
N PHE A 83 3.66 -7.62 -0.07
CA PHE A 83 5.04 -7.84 0.40
C PHE A 83 5.10 -8.86 1.54
N HIS A 84 4.18 -8.82 2.50
CA HIS A 84 4.05 -9.88 3.50
C HIS A 84 3.84 -11.26 2.86
N ALA A 85 2.93 -11.35 1.90
CA ALA A 85 2.62 -12.62 1.25
C ALA A 85 3.84 -13.21 0.52
N LEU A 86 4.60 -12.36 -0.19
CA LEU A 86 5.82 -12.78 -0.87
C LEU A 86 6.91 -13.20 0.11
N ILE A 87 7.09 -12.47 1.21
CA ILE A 87 8.03 -12.83 2.27
C ILE A 87 7.64 -14.19 2.85
N ALA A 88 6.37 -14.38 3.22
CA ALA A 88 5.87 -15.62 3.80
C ALA A 88 6.05 -16.82 2.84
N GLN A 89 5.70 -16.66 1.56
CA GLN A 89 5.87 -17.68 0.52
C GLN A 89 7.36 -18.02 0.31
N SER A 90 8.22 -17.01 0.28
CA SER A 90 9.67 -17.17 0.07
C SER A 90 10.32 -17.90 1.25
N VAL A 91 9.99 -17.48 2.48
CA VAL A 91 10.49 -18.10 3.71
C VAL A 91 10.01 -19.54 3.82
N ALA A 92 8.71 -19.80 3.58
CA ALA A 92 8.15 -21.15 3.65
C ALA A 92 8.77 -22.12 2.63
N SER A 93 9.09 -21.64 1.43
CA SER A 93 9.65 -22.48 0.36
C SER A 93 11.17 -22.67 0.44
N ARG A 94 11.93 -21.69 0.97
CA ARG A 94 13.40 -21.72 1.00
C ARG A 94 14.00 -22.00 2.38
N LYS A 95 13.53 -21.31 3.40
CA LYS A 95 14.15 -21.33 4.75
C LYS A 95 13.09 -21.11 5.84
N PRO A 96 12.33 -22.13 6.25
CA PRO A 96 11.24 -21.97 7.23
C PRO A 96 11.66 -21.35 8.56
N ASP A 97 12.90 -21.59 9.01
CA ASP A 97 13.47 -21.02 10.23
C ASP A 97 14.11 -19.62 10.02
N PHE A 98 13.78 -18.91 8.92
CA PHE A 98 14.42 -17.64 8.55
C PHE A 98 14.39 -16.60 9.68
N PHE A 99 13.18 -16.23 10.15
CA PHE A 99 13.03 -15.18 11.16
C PHE A 99 13.59 -15.58 12.51
N LYS A 100 13.45 -16.86 12.88
CA LYS A 100 14.08 -17.42 14.06
C LYS A 100 15.61 -17.27 14.00
N THR A 101 16.22 -17.65 12.88
CA THR A 101 17.68 -17.54 12.69
C THR A 101 18.15 -16.09 12.75
N VAL A 102 17.40 -15.17 12.12
CA VAL A 102 17.70 -13.73 12.18
C VAL A 102 17.59 -13.21 13.61
N SER A 103 16.56 -13.61 14.36
CA SER A 103 16.38 -13.24 15.76
C SER A 103 17.56 -13.70 16.62
N GLU A 104 17.94 -14.98 16.50
CA GLU A 104 19.06 -15.55 17.25
C GLU A 104 20.37 -14.82 16.93
N ASN A 105 20.66 -14.58 15.65
CA ASN A 105 21.85 -13.83 15.23
C ASN A 105 21.85 -12.39 15.74
N PHE A 106 20.70 -11.72 15.71
CA PHE A 106 20.54 -10.36 16.20
C PHE A 106 20.87 -10.23 17.70
N HIS A 107 20.38 -11.18 18.52
CA HIS A 107 20.69 -11.23 19.96
C HIS A 107 22.16 -11.57 20.24
N LEU A 108 22.80 -12.38 19.37
CA LEU A 108 24.23 -12.68 19.45
C LEU A 108 25.11 -11.48 19.09
N GLU A 109 24.75 -10.70 18.07
CA GLU A 109 25.54 -9.56 17.60
C GLU A 109 25.50 -8.34 18.54
N LEU A 110 24.33 -8.04 19.12
CA LEU A 110 24.12 -6.82 19.91
C LEU A 110 24.17 -7.02 21.43
N SER A 111 24.22 -8.27 21.90
CA SER A 111 23.89 -8.70 23.26
C SER A 111 22.39 -8.67 23.58
N GLN A 112 21.95 -9.62 24.41
CA GLN A 112 20.55 -9.81 24.81
C GLN A 112 19.86 -8.51 25.25
N ASN A 113 20.46 -7.76 26.17
CA ASN A 113 19.84 -6.55 26.72
C ASN A 113 19.63 -5.46 25.66
N ARG A 114 20.54 -5.33 24.70
CA ARG A 114 20.46 -4.28 23.67
C ARG A 114 19.41 -4.62 22.61
N ALA A 115 19.34 -5.89 22.23
CA ALA A 115 18.33 -6.42 21.32
C ALA A 115 16.93 -6.31 21.94
N GLU A 116 16.75 -6.74 23.20
CA GLU A 116 15.48 -6.58 23.92
C GLU A 116 15.07 -5.11 24.07
N GLN A 117 16.02 -4.20 24.34
CA GLN A 117 15.71 -2.77 24.41
C GLN A 117 15.21 -2.24 23.06
N TYR A 118 15.83 -2.67 21.95
CA TYR A 118 15.35 -2.34 20.61
C TYR A 118 13.93 -2.89 20.37
N GLU A 119 13.69 -4.16 20.68
CA GLU A 119 12.38 -4.80 20.50
C GLU A 119 11.28 -4.04 21.27
N LYS A 120 11.57 -3.61 22.51
CA LYS A 120 10.67 -2.78 23.31
C LYS A 120 10.45 -1.39 22.71
N ASN A 121 11.50 -0.73 22.22
CA ASN A 121 11.39 0.57 21.55
C ASN A 121 10.56 0.46 20.26
N PHE A 122 10.75 -0.61 19.49
CA PHE A 122 9.96 -0.88 18.29
C PHE A 122 8.49 -1.06 18.62
N LEU A 123 8.17 -1.88 19.63
CA LEU A 123 6.79 -2.06 20.11
C LEU A 123 6.18 -0.79 20.71
N ASP A 124 7.00 0.16 21.16
CA ASP A 124 6.52 1.46 21.60
C ASP A 124 6.16 2.36 20.43
N ASP A 125 7.02 2.43 19.40
CA ASP A 125 6.76 3.22 18.19
C ASP A 125 5.64 2.59 17.33
N PHE A 126 5.56 1.26 17.28
CA PHE A 126 4.64 0.46 16.45
C PHE A 126 3.96 -0.63 17.30
N PRO A 127 2.99 -0.27 18.14
CA PRO A 127 2.36 -1.22 19.05
C PRO A 127 1.33 -2.10 18.33
N PRO A 128 1.42 -3.44 18.48
CA PRO A 128 0.30 -4.34 18.24
C PRO A 128 -0.92 -3.96 19.10
N ASP A 129 -2.12 -4.36 18.70
CA ASP A 129 -3.40 -3.99 19.30
C ASP A 129 -3.46 -4.37 20.78
N ALA A 130 -2.95 -5.56 21.12
CA ALA A 130 -2.91 -6.03 22.49
C ALA A 130 -2.07 -5.12 23.40
N LEU A 131 -0.96 -4.55 22.90
CA LEU A 131 -0.15 -3.59 23.64
C LEU A 131 -0.79 -2.20 23.62
N PHE A 132 -1.32 -1.78 22.47
CA PHE A 132 -1.93 -0.47 22.32
C PHE A 132 -3.13 -0.29 23.25
N ARG A 133 -3.92 -1.36 23.46
CA ARG A 133 -5.04 -1.40 24.42
C ARG A 133 -4.63 -1.58 25.87
N GLY A 134 -3.36 -1.89 26.14
CA GLY A 134 -2.84 -2.18 27.47
C GLY A 134 -3.26 -3.56 28.01
N ASN A 135 -3.61 -4.50 27.13
CA ASN A 135 -3.98 -5.86 27.51
C ASN A 135 -2.75 -6.75 27.78
N LEU A 136 -1.61 -6.43 27.16
CA LEU A 136 -0.33 -7.12 27.32
C LEU A 136 0.80 -6.10 27.56
N SER A 137 1.78 -6.48 28.37
CA SER A 137 3.06 -5.80 28.46
C SER A 137 4.00 -6.18 27.30
N PRO A 138 4.98 -5.32 26.94
CA PRO A 138 6.02 -5.69 25.98
C PRO A 138 6.77 -6.97 26.35
N GLU A 139 7.05 -7.19 27.64
CA GLU A 139 7.72 -8.40 28.13
C GLU A 139 6.88 -9.66 27.88
N GLU A 140 5.58 -9.62 28.16
CA GLU A 140 4.66 -10.73 27.89
C GLU A 140 4.55 -11.00 26.39
N TYR A 141 4.47 -9.95 25.57
CA TYR A 141 4.39 -10.09 24.12
C TYR A 141 5.66 -10.73 23.56
N LEU A 142 6.83 -10.25 23.98
CA LEU A 142 8.14 -10.76 23.53
C LEU A 142 8.45 -12.16 24.09
N SER A 143 7.80 -12.61 25.17
CA SER A 143 8.00 -13.97 25.69
C SER A 143 7.56 -15.07 24.71
N VAL A 144 6.70 -14.73 23.74
CA VAL A 144 6.20 -15.63 22.70
C VAL A 144 7.12 -15.57 21.48
N PRO A 145 7.78 -16.68 21.06
CA PRO A 145 8.72 -16.66 19.93
C PRO A 145 8.11 -16.16 18.61
N VAL A 146 6.88 -16.59 18.29
CA VAL A 146 6.18 -16.18 17.07
C VAL A 146 5.98 -14.66 17.01
N ASN A 147 5.72 -14.02 18.16
CA ASN A 147 5.56 -12.57 18.23
C ASN A 147 6.88 -11.83 17.97
N ARG A 148 8.02 -12.38 18.40
CA ARG A 148 9.35 -11.85 18.06
C ARG A 148 9.64 -11.97 16.56
N GLU A 149 9.30 -13.10 15.96
CA GLU A 149 9.44 -13.29 14.51
C GLU A 149 8.60 -12.29 13.72
N GLN A 150 7.34 -12.07 14.15
CA GLN A 150 6.47 -11.04 13.57
C GLN A 150 7.06 -9.63 13.72
N LEU A 151 7.61 -9.28 14.88
CA LEU A 151 8.27 -8.00 15.12
C LEU A 151 9.44 -7.77 14.16
N ILE A 152 10.28 -8.79 13.95
CA ILE A 152 11.44 -8.71 13.06
C ILE A 152 10.99 -8.49 11.61
N GLU A 153 9.97 -9.22 11.16
CA GLU A 153 9.40 -9.02 9.84
C GLU A 153 8.79 -7.63 9.69
N GLU A 154 8.03 -7.17 10.69
CA GLU A 154 7.42 -5.84 10.65
C GLU A 154 8.47 -4.74 10.67
N SER A 155 9.56 -4.92 11.42
CA SER A 155 10.71 -4.00 11.41
C SER A 155 11.27 -3.79 10.00
N PHE A 156 11.37 -4.89 9.23
CA PHE A 156 11.79 -4.86 7.84
C PHE A 156 10.79 -4.12 6.95
N LEU A 157 9.49 -4.41 7.09
CA LEU A 157 8.47 -3.82 6.22
C LEU A 157 8.22 -2.35 6.53
N VAL A 158 8.31 -1.93 7.79
CA VAL A 158 8.36 -0.52 8.18
C VAL A 158 9.54 0.16 7.51
N TRP A 159 10.73 -0.43 7.55
CA TRP A 159 11.90 0.12 6.86
C TRP A 159 11.64 0.25 5.35
N LEU A 160 11.16 -0.83 4.71
CA LEU A 160 10.90 -0.89 3.27
C LEU A 160 9.86 0.14 2.83
N ASN A 161 8.77 0.29 3.58
CA ASN A 161 7.73 1.29 3.34
C ASN A 161 8.31 2.71 3.40
N ASN A 162 9.20 3.00 4.35
CA ASN A 162 9.87 4.30 4.45
C ASN A 162 10.91 4.54 3.34
N GLN A 163 11.37 3.49 2.64
CA GLN A 163 12.20 3.62 1.43
C GLN A 163 11.40 3.87 0.16
N ASN A 164 10.07 3.73 0.19
CA ASN A 164 9.22 3.85 -1.00
C ASN A 164 8.71 5.30 -1.17
N PRO A 165 9.21 6.07 -2.15
CA PRO A 165 8.81 7.48 -2.29
C PRO A 165 7.33 7.66 -2.64
N ALA A 166 6.69 6.65 -3.26
CA ALA A 166 5.27 6.68 -3.57
C ALA A 166 4.39 6.70 -2.30
N LEU A 167 4.97 6.35 -1.14
CA LEU A 167 4.31 6.39 0.15
C LEU A 167 4.55 7.71 0.92
N GLU A 168 5.23 8.70 0.36
CA GLU A 168 5.54 9.98 1.03
C GLU A 168 4.28 10.69 1.56
N GLN A 169 3.16 10.60 0.82
CA GLN A 169 1.88 11.18 1.24
C GLN A 169 1.30 10.54 2.53
N PHE A 170 1.83 9.39 2.95
CA PHE A 170 1.45 8.68 4.18
C PHE A 170 2.55 8.76 5.26
N ALA A 171 3.63 9.53 5.07
CA ALA A 171 4.79 9.52 5.96
C ALA A 171 4.43 9.78 7.44
N ASP A 172 3.46 10.65 7.72
CA ASP A 172 2.97 10.92 9.09
C ASP A 172 2.39 9.66 9.78
N LEU A 173 1.94 8.65 9.01
CA LEU A 173 1.33 7.42 9.50
C LEU A 173 2.34 6.30 9.77
N ILE A 174 3.41 6.24 8.97
CA ILE A 174 4.33 5.08 8.90
C ILE A 174 5.79 5.43 9.25
N THR A 175 6.07 6.69 9.60
CA THR A 175 7.43 7.19 9.84
C THR A 175 8.22 6.37 10.86
N ASP A 176 9.45 5.98 10.50
CA ASP A 176 10.43 5.29 11.34
C ASP A 176 11.53 6.22 11.91
N ARG A 177 11.32 7.55 11.86
CA ARG A 177 12.32 8.57 12.26
C ARG A 177 12.97 8.40 13.65
N ASN A 178 12.28 7.75 14.58
CA ASN A 178 12.83 7.44 15.89
C ASN A 178 13.76 6.22 15.82
N LEU A 179 13.32 5.15 15.15
CA LEU A 179 14.06 3.91 14.96
C LEU A 179 15.34 4.10 14.15
N ILE A 180 15.35 4.97 13.13
CA ILE A 180 16.54 5.17 12.28
C ILE A 180 17.75 5.77 13.04
N LYS A 181 17.51 6.33 14.23
CA LYS A 181 18.57 6.84 15.14
C LYS A 181 19.14 5.74 16.05
N ASP A 182 18.47 4.60 16.13
CA ASP A 182 18.86 3.44 16.92
C ASP A 182 19.78 2.54 16.07
N ASP A 183 21.01 2.30 16.53
CA ASP A 183 21.98 1.49 15.79
C ASP A 183 21.59 0.01 15.70
N ALA A 184 20.78 -0.49 16.64
CA ALA A 184 20.25 -1.85 16.60
C ALA A 184 19.26 -2.02 15.46
N TYR A 185 18.42 -1.01 15.19
CA TYR A 185 17.51 -1.04 14.05
C TYR A 185 18.27 -1.22 12.73
N LEU A 186 19.31 -0.39 12.51
CA LEU A 186 20.11 -0.45 11.29
C LEU A 186 20.85 -1.79 11.15
N ARG A 187 21.36 -2.34 12.24
CA ARG A 187 22.01 -3.66 12.27
C ARG A 187 21.01 -4.78 11.97
N LEU A 188 19.79 -4.74 12.52
CA LEU A 188 18.74 -5.69 12.19
C LEU A 188 18.42 -5.66 10.70
N ILE A 189 18.22 -4.48 10.13
CA ILE A 189 17.95 -4.31 8.70
C ILE A 189 19.12 -4.85 7.86
N GLN A 190 20.37 -4.59 8.24
CA GLN A 190 21.53 -5.15 7.55
C GLN A 190 21.58 -6.68 7.63
N SER A 191 21.30 -7.26 8.80
CA SER A 191 21.26 -8.72 9.02
C SER A 191 20.15 -9.38 8.20
N LEU A 192 18.96 -8.77 8.12
CA LEU A 192 17.86 -9.20 7.26
C LEU A 192 18.24 -9.18 5.78
N LYS A 193 18.84 -8.10 5.29
CA LYS A 193 19.30 -8.00 3.90
C LYS A 193 20.32 -9.09 3.56
N GLY A 194 21.32 -9.29 4.41
CA GLY A 194 22.30 -10.37 4.24
C GLY A 194 21.65 -11.75 4.25
N SER A 195 20.72 -11.98 5.18
CA SER A 195 20.01 -13.26 5.29
C SER A 195 19.11 -13.54 4.09
N MET A 196 18.47 -12.52 3.51
CA MET A 196 17.67 -12.65 2.28
C MET A 196 18.54 -13.01 1.08
N HIS A 197 19.74 -12.43 1.00
CA HIS A 197 20.72 -12.77 -0.03
C HIS A 197 21.22 -14.22 0.13
N ASP A 198 21.60 -14.61 1.35
CA ASP A 198 22.08 -15.97 1.67
C ASP A 198 21.00 -17.05 1.47
N MET A 199 19.72 -16.69 1.59
CA MET A 199 18.60 -17.57 1.29
C MET A 199 18.55 -17.97 -0.20
N GLY A 200 19.21 -17.20 -1.07
CA GLY A 200 19.27 -17.41 -2.51
C GLY A 200 18.03 -16.89 -3.24
N ALA A 201 17.94 -17.23 -4.53
CA ALA A 201 16.90 -16.71 -5.39
C ALA A 201 15.50 -17.20 -5.03
N VAL A 202 14.53 -16.28 -5.06
CA VAL A 202 13.10 -16.56 -4.81
C VAL A 202 12.22 -16.13 -5.98
N GLY A 203 12.69 -15.18 -6.79
CA GLY A 203 11.95 -14.61 -7.90
C GLY A 203 12.36 -15.16 -9.27
N PRO A 204 11.62 -14.79 -10.32
CA PRO A 204 12.06 -15.02 -11.70
C PRO A 204 13.42 -14.33 -11.95
N ASN A 205 14.22 -14.90 -12.86
CA ASN A 205 15.55 -14.40 -13.22
C ASN A 205 16.61 -14.48 -12.10
N ASP A 206 16.49 -15.45 -11.19
CA ASP A 206 17.51 -15.76 -10.16
C ASP A 206 17.78 -14.60 -9.19
N ILE A 207 16.77 -13.78 -8.91
CA ILE A 207 16.86 -12.64 -7.98
C ILE A 207 16.48 -13.06 -6.55
N ASP A 208 17.18 -12.47 -5.57
CA ASP A 208 16.86 -12.64 -4.15
C ASP A 208 15.60 -11.88 -3.71
N LEU A 209 15.14 -12.13 -2.49
CA LEU A 209 13.89 -11.58 -1.97
C LEU A 209 13.94 -10.06 -1.81
N LEU A 210 15.09 -9.51 -1.42
CA LEU A 210 15.24 -8.07 -1.26
C LEU A 210 15.09 -7.38 -2.61
N GLU A 211 15.81 -7.87 -3.62
CA GLU A 211 15.77 -7.31 -4.97
C GLU A 211 14.37 -7.45 -5.58
N LEU A 212 13.69 -8.59 -5.37
CA LEU A 212 12.30 -8.81 -5.79
C LEU A 212 11.38 -7.73 -5.23
N LEU A 213 11.40 -7.49 -3.91
CA LEU A 213 10.55 -6.48 -3.26
C LEU A 213 10.89 -5.04 -3.72
N TRP A 214 12.13 -4.79 -4.13
CA TRP A 214 12.60 -3.48 -4.61
C TRP A 214 12.22 -3.18 -6.06
N LEU A 215 11.91 -4.17 -6.89
CA LEU A 215 11.57 -3.98 -8.30
C LEU A 215 10.43 -2.96 -8.53
N PRO A 216 9.24 -3.10 -7.92
CA PRO A 216 8.16 -2.13 -8.14
C PRO A 216 8.56 -0.73 -7.68
N ILE A 217 9.21 -0.61 -6.52
CA ILE A 217 9.64 0.68 -5.96
C ILE A 217 10.60 1.41 -6.90
N ARG A 218 11.55 0.71 -7.52
CA ARG A 218 12.47 1.30 -8.51
C ARG A 218 11.81 1.57 -9.85
N HIS A 219 10.86 0.75 -10.26
CA HIS A 219 10.17 0.91 -11.53
C HIS A 219 9.32 2.18 -11.57
N ALA A 220 8.57 2.44 -10.49
CA ALA A 220 7.68 3.59 -10.39
C ALA A 220 7.80 4.24 -8.99
N PRO A 221 8.88 5.00 -8.72
CA PRO A 221 9.16 5.52 -7.39
C PRO A 221 8.11 6.52 -6.90
N ASP A 222 7.34 7.15 -7.78
CA ASP A 222 6.40 8.22 -7.49
C ASP A 222 4.92 7.81 -7.61
N SER A 223 4.62 6.54 -7.93
CA SER A 223 3.25 6.10 -8.24
C SER A 223 2.91 4.72 -7.70
N ILE A 224 1.99 4.68 -6.72
CA ILE A 224 1.41 3.42 -6.22
C ILE A 224 0.69 2.68 -7.35
N LEU A 225 -0.05 3.40 -8.20
CA LEU A 225 -0.77 2.80 -9.32
C LEU A 225 0.16 2.00 -10.25
N GLU A 226 1.28 2.60 -10.64
CA GLU A 226 2.24 1.94 -11.54
C GLU A 226 3.02 0.84 -10.82
N GLN A 227 3.29 0.97 -9.50
CA GLN A 227 3.83 -0.14 -8.71
C GLN A 227 2.89 -1.36 -8.70
N LEU A 228 1.59 -1.16 -8.47
CA LEU A 228 0.60 -2.26 -8.47
C LEU A 228 0.47 -2.90 -9.86
N ARG A 229 0.51 -2.10 -10.93
CA ARG A 229 0.51 -2.62 -12.31
C ARG A 229 1.76 -3.43 -12.61
N PHE A 230 2.92 -2.94 -12.20
CA PHE A 230 4.19 -3.66 -12.34
C PHE A 230 4.10 -5.02 -11.64
N ILE A 231 3.67 -5.03 -10.39
CA ILE A 231 3.47 -6.25 -9.60
C ILE A 231 2.56 -7.23 -10.35
N ARG A 232 1.39 -6.78 -10.79
CA ARG A 232 0.42 -7.65 -11.48
C ARG A 232 0.97 -8.19 -12.81
N LEU A 233 1.73 -7.39 -13.55
CA LEU A 233 2.31 -7.80 -14.83
C LEU A 233 3.45 -8.80 -14.66
N HIS A 234 4.33 -8.59 -13.69
CA HIS A 234 5.57 -9.34 -13.56
C HIS A 234 5.49 -10.51 -12.58
N TRP A 235 4.51 -10.52 -11.67
CA TRP A 235 4.37 -11.53 -10.62
C TRP A 235 3.12 -12.38 -10.80
N ALA A 236 2.61 -12.51 -12.03
CA ALA A 236 1.46 -13.36 -12.35
C ALA A 236 1.67 -14.80 -11.83
N ASP A 237 2.77 -15.44 -12.19
CA ASP A 237 3.08 -16.81 -11.74
C ASP A 237 3.22 -16.95 -10.22
N LEU A 238 3.57 -15.86 -9.52
CA LEU A 238 3.71 -15.85 -8.05
C LEU A 238 2.37 -15.65 -7.34
N LEU A 239 1.41 -14.97 -7.99
CA LEU A 239 0.18 -14.46 -7.38
C LEU A 239 -1.12 -15.02 -7.98
N GLU A 240 -1.09 -15.75 -9.10
CA GLU A 240 -2.30 -16.17 -9.84
C GLU A 240 -3.26 -17.03 -9.00
N GLU A 241 -2.73 -17.94 -8.18
CA GLU A 241 -3.54 -18.78 -7.28
C GLU A 241 -3.92 -18.06 -5.96
N SER A 242 -3.50 -16.81 -5.77
CA SER A 242 -3.72 -16.03 -4.54
C SER A 242 -4.86 -15.01 -4.70
N PRO A 243 -5.53 -14.61 -3.60
CA PRO A 243 -6.54 -13.55 -3.65
C PRO A 243 -5.96 -12.20 -4.10
N PHE A 244 -4.64 -12.02 -4.03
CA PHE A 244 -3.99 -10.79 -4.49
C PHE A 244 -4.18 -10.53 -5.97
N TRP A 245 -4.38 -11.56 -6.80
CA TRP A 245 -4.61 -11.35 -8.23
C TRP A 245 -5.85 -10.50 -8.52
N SER A 246 -6.97 -10.80 -7.86
CA SER A 246 -8.20 -10.00 -7.94
C SER A 246 -8.06 -8.68 -7.21
N LEU A 247 -7.46 -8.66 -6.01
CA LEU A 247 -7.30 -7.42 -5.24
C LEU A 247 -6.45 -6.38 -5.96
N LEU A 248 -5.38 -6.80 -6.64
CA LEU A 248 -4.55 -5.94 -7.49
C LEU A 248 -5.36 -5.39 -8.65
N ALA A 249 -6.20 -6.20 -9.27
CA ALA A 249 -7.08 -5.75 -10.36
C ALA A 249 -8.02 -4.64 -9.91
N ASP A 250 -8.69 -4.86 -8.79
CA ASP A 250 -9.67 -3.94 -8.25
C ASP A 250 -8.99 -2.64 -7.80
N ALA A 251 -7.88 -2.73 -7.06
CA ALA A 251 -7.14 -1.56 -6.60
C ALA A 251 -6.63 -0.69 -7.75
N ILE A 252 -6.13 -1.29 -8.83
CA ILE A 252 -5.68 -0.56 -10.03
C ILE A 252 -6.85 0.25 -10.63
N ILE A 253 -8.02 -0.38 -10.80
CA ILE A 253 -9.22 0.30 -11.35
C ILE A 253 -9.66 1.43 -10.42
N LEU A 254 -9.70 1.17 -9.12
CA LEU A 254 -10.12 2.15 -8.11
C LEU A 254 -9.24 3.40 -8.11
N ILE A 255 -7.92 3.22 -8.17
CA ILE A 255 -6.98 4.34 -8.19
C ILE A 255 -7.10 5.11 -9.51
N GLN A 256 -7.22 4.41 -10.66
CA GLN A 256 -7.43 5.07 -11.94
C GLN A 256 -8.70 5.93 -11.96
N ASP A 257 -9.80 5.41 -11.42
CA ASP A 257 -11.07 6.13 -11.38
C ASP A 257 -11.00 7.34 -10.44
N GLU A 258 -10.34 7.20 -9.29
CA GLU A 258 -10.10 8.30 -8.34
C GLU A 258 -9.24 9.40 -8.98
N ASP A 259 -8.12 9.04 -9.60
CA ASP A 259 -7.23 10.00 -10.27
C ASP A 259 -7.92 10.71 -11.44
N ARG A 260 -8.71 9.97 -12.23
CA ARG A 260 -9.52 10.54 -13.33
C ARG A 260 -10.57 11.50 -12.81
N TYR A 261 -11.26 11.16 -11.73
CA TYR A 261 -12.27 12.03 -11.11
C TYR A 261 -11.64 13.35 -10.65
N ILE A 262 -10.51 13.28 -9.94
CA ILE A 262 -9.79 14.47 -9.46
C ILE A 262 -9.32 15.33 -10.63
N PHE A 263 -8.81 14.72 -11.70
CA PHE A 263 -8.41 15.45 -12.91
C PHE A 263 -9.60 16.22 -13.53
N VAL A 264 -10.75 15.56 -13.70
CA VAL A 264 -11.97 16.20 -14.23
C VAL A 264 -12.46 17.32 -13.30
N GLU A 265 -12.45 17.11 -11.99
CA GLU A 265 -12.84 18.13 -11.00
C GLU A 265 -11.91 19.35 -11.01
N GLN A 266 -10.60 19.14 -11.19
CA GLN A 266 -9.63 20.23 -11.32
C GLN A 266 -9.86 21.02 -12.61
N LEU A 267 -10.13 20.34 -13.73
CA LEU A 267 -10.46 20.99 -14.99
C LEU A 267 -11.75 21.80 -14.91
N SER A 268 -12.80 21.29 -14.25
CA SER A 268 -14.04 22.04 -14.09
C SER A 268 -13.85 23.29 -13.24
N LYS A 269 -13.12 23.21 -12.13
CA LYS A 269 -12.78 24.40 -11.30
C LYS A 269 -11.94 25.43 -12.06
N GLN A 270 -11.03 24.99 -12.94
CA GLN A 270 -10.26 25.88 -13.82
C GLN A 270 -11.12 26.49 -14.93
N GLN A 271 -12.13 25.78 -15.42
CA GLN A 271 -13.09 26.30 -16.39
C GLN A 271 -14.07 27.28 -15.74
N ASP A 272 -14.58 27.04 -14.53
CA ASP A 272 -15.42 27.99 -13.80
C ASP A 272 -14.68 29.32 -13.52
N SER A 273 -13.39 29.24 -13.21
CA SER A 273 -12.54 30.43 -13.03
C SER A 273 -12.19 31.15 -14.34
N ARG A 274 -12.27 30.47 -15.50
CA ARG A 274 -12.15 31.08 -16.85
C ARG A 274 -13.48 31.55 -17.43
N GLN A 275 -14.60 30.90 -17.08
CA GLN A 275 -15.95 31.27 -17.52
C GLN A 275 -16.46 32.54 -16.86
N GLN A 276 -15.82 33.00 -15.77
CA GLN A 276 -16.07 34.34 -15.24
C GLN A 276 -15.64 35.47 -16.20
N GLU A 277 -14.83 35.19 -17.23
CA GLU A 277 -14.48 36.15 -18.29
C GLU A 277 -15.05 35.83 -19.68
N LEU A 278 -15.58 34.62 -19.93
CA LEU A 278 -16.27 34.27 -21.18
C LEU A 278 -17.40 33.27 -20.92
N CYS A 279 -18.62 33.78 -20.76
CA CYS A 279 -19.84 32.99 -20.88
C CYS A 279 -19.96 32.46 -22.33
N LEU A 280 -19.53 31.22 -22.56
CA LEU A 280 -20.10 30.39 -23.62
C LEU A 280 -20.97 29.34 -22.94
N GLU A 281 -22.28 29.60 -22.90
CA GLU A 281 -23.27 28.60 -22.52
C GLU A 281 -23.14 27.40 -23.45
N LYS A 282 -22.69 26.27 -22.91
CA LYS A 282 -22.81 24.99 -23.59
C LYS A 282 -24.16 24.42 -23.16
N GLU A 283 -25.22 24.81 -23.86
CA GLU A 283 -26.55 24.24 -23.66
C GLU A 283 -26.49 22.71 -23.89
N THR A 284 -26.66 21.93 -22.82
CA THR A 284 -26.94 20.50 -22.94
C THR A 284 -28.43 20.33 -23.21
N HIS A 285 -28.77 20.01 -24.45
CA HIS A 285 -30.14 19.67 -24.83
C HIS A 285 -30.47 18.25 -24.35
N VAL A 286 -31.51 18.12 -23.52
CA VAL A 286 -32.08 16.82 -23.13
C VAL A 286 -32.97 16.35 -24.28
N PRO A 287 -32.71 15.18 -24.90
CA PRO A 287 -33.57 14.70 -25.98
C PRO A 287 -34.97 14.37 -25.44
N ASP A 288 -35.99 15.03 -25.99
CA ASP A 288 -37.39 14.68 -25.78
C ASP A 288 -37.80 13.57 -26.77
N TYR A 289 -38.43 12.52 -26.26
CA TYR A 289 -38.90 11.36 -27.04
C TYR A 289 -40.43 11.27 -27.08
N GLY A 290 -41.14 12.35 -26.71
CA GLY A 290 -42.60 12.38 -26.61
C GLY A 290 -43.38 12.38 -27.93
N ASP A 291 -42.74 12.69 -29.07
CA ASP A 291 -43.38 12.75 -30.38
C ASP A 291 -42.54 11.99 -31.44
N PRO A 292 -43.07 10.92 -32.09
CA PRO A 292 -42.43 10.28 -33.23
C PRO A 292 -42.65 11.04 -34.56
N GLY A 293 -43.14 12.28 -34.53
CA GLY A 293 -43.34 13.13 -35.71
C GLY A 293 -42.02 13.69 -36.27
N GLU A 294 -41.63 13.20 -37.45
CA GLU A 294 -40.62 13.78 -38.36
C GLU A 294 -39.37 14.37 -37.69
N ALA A 295 -38.54 13.49 -37.13
CA ALA A 295 -37.13 13.81 -36.96
C ALA A 295 -36.50 13.99 -38.36
N GLY A 296 -36.39 15.24 -38.82
CA GLY A 296 -35.64 15.60 -40.01
C GLY A 296 -34.24 15.00 -39.89
N ALA A 297 -33.85 14.18 -40.86
CA ALA A 297 -32.55 13.53 -40.83
C ALA A 297 -31.44 14.57 -40.99
N HIS A 298 -30.86 15.00 -39.86
CA HIS A 298 -29.68 15.83 -39.82
C HIS A 298 -28.43 14.95 -39.97
N TYR A 299 -28.20 14.43 -41.17
CA TYR A 299 -26.89 13.93 -41.53
C TYR A 299 -25.97 15.15 -41.72
N SER A 300 -24.91 15.26 -40.92
CA SER A 300 -23.79 16.11 -41.29
C SER A 300 -23.11 15.51 -42.53
N ALA A 301 -22.69 16.34 -43.47
CA ALA A 301 -21.86 15.88 -44.57
C ALA A 301 -20.53 15.38 -44.00
N ASP A 302 -20.19 14.13 -44.29
CA ASP A 302 -18.98 13.46 -43.79
C ASP A 302 -17.74 13.98 -44.54
N SER A 303 -17.33 15.22 -44.24
CA SER A 303 -16.21 15.90 -44.90
C SER A 303 -14.97 16.06 -44.01
N SER A 304 -14.95 15.44 -42.82
CA SER A 304 -13.86 15.63 -41.85
C SER A 304 -13.41 14.33 -41.17
N TRP A 305 -13.59 13.18 -41.84
CA TRP A 305 -13.13 11.87 -41.32
C TRP A 305 -11.67 11.51 -41.68
N MET A 306 -10.96 12.35 -42.45
CA MET A 306 -9.52 12.16 -42.72
C MET A 306 -8.69 13.23 -42.01
N PRO A 307 -7.64 12.86 -41.25
CA PRO A 307 -6.68 13.83 -40.73
C PRO A 307 -5.84 14.39 -41.88
N GLU A 308 -5.70 15.71 -41.96
CA GLU A 308 -4.76 16.37 -42.87
C GLU A 308 -3.32 16.05 -42.42
N VAL A 309 -2.64 15.20 -43.19
CA VAL A 309 -1.23 14.87 -42.99
C VAL A 309 -0.39 16.06 -43.42
N VAL A 310 0.35 16.66 -42.49
CA VAL A 310 1.42 17.62 -42.79
C VAL A 310 2.74 16.85 -42.90
N MET A 311 3.33 16.80 -44.09
CA MET A 311 4.71 16.30 -44.26
C MET A 311 5.69 17.44 -44.00
N VAL A 312 6.60 17.24 -43.05
CA VAL A 312 7.77 18.09 -42.83
C VAL A 312 8.92 17.53 -43.69
N ALA A 313 9.50 18.39 -44.54
CA ALA A 313 10.66 18.07 -45.38
C ALA A 313 11.98 18.31 -44.64
#